data_AF-A0A0D6ABD3-F1
#
_entry.id   AF-A0A0D6ABD3-F1
#
_cell.length_a   1.000
_cell.length_b   1.000
_cell.length_c   1.000
_cell.angle_alpha   90.00
_cell.angle_beta   90.00
_cell.angle_gamma   90.00
#
_symmetry.space_group_name_H-M   'P 1'
#
loop_
_entity.id
_entity.type
_entity.pdbx_description
1 polymer ?
#
loop_
_entity_poly.entity_id
_entity_poly.type
_entity_poly.pdbx_seq_one_letter_code
_entity_poly.pdbx_strand_id
1 'polypeptide(L)'
;MLSEIELGQNLQQRIISALQSLDENKLYLNYDKFSKDLNKVLKQKGLKLTKGVLTAIFTALGEVDEKAEICRDSKGNPEPDSNLRNTEIVPLPSDISLPLPLDYVKDAKDANVDELVSLVKGHCLAYFEKEVLPHVPDGWIDFSKGKIKVGYEIPLNRHFYVYQPP
;
A
#
# COMPACT_ATOMS: atom_id res chain seq x y z
N MET A 1 23.25 -20.03 -20.18
CA MET A 1 23.64 -18.61 -20.19
C MET A 1 23.30 -17.91 -21.52
N LEU A 2 24.00 -18.13 -22.64
CA LEU A 2 23.63 -17.47 -23.92
C LEU A 2 22.24 -17.87 -24.42
N SER A 3 21.89 -19.17 -24.34
CA SER A 3 20.58 -19.69 -24.75
C SER A 3 19.41 -19.17 -23.88
N GLU A 4 19.63 -18.96 -22.59
CA GLU A 4 18.60 -18.44 -21.68
C GLU A 4 18.31 -16.95 -21.95
N ILE A 5 19.34 -16.18 -22.29
CA ILE A 5 19.19 -14.77 -22.69
C ILE A 5 18.41 -14.67 -23.99
N GLU A 6 18.74 -15.50 -24.98
CA GLU A 6 18.02 -15.54 -26.26
C GLU A 6 16.55 -15.92 -26.09
N LEU A 7 16.25 -16.92 -25.26
CA LEU A 7 14.87 -17.29 -24.92
C LEU A 7 14.12 -16.13 -24.24
N GLY A 8 14.79 -15.42 -23.31
CA GLY A 8 14.23 -14.24 -22.65
C GLY A 8 13.95 -13.09 -23.61
N GLN A 9 14.88 -12.78 -24.51
CA GLN A 9 14.71 -11.75 -25.53
C GLN A 9 13.59 -12.11 -26.51
N ASN A 10 13.51 -13.37 -26.94
CA ASN A 10 12.42 -13.85 -27.80
C ASN A 10 11.06 -13.66 -27.11
N LEU A 11 10.96 -14.00 -25.82
CA LEU A 11 9.74 -13.79 -25.05
C LEU A 11 9.38 -12.29 -24.97
N GLN A 12 10.35 -11.41 -24.72
CA GLN A 12 10.12 -9.96 -24.70
C GLN A 12 9.59 -9.44 -26.05
N GLN A 13 10.18 -9.87 -27.16
CA GLN A 13 9.72 -9.48 -28.50
C GLN A 13 8.29 -9.97 -28.77
N ARG A 14 7.94 -11.17 -28.33
CA ARG A 14 6.57 -11.69 -28.43
C ARG A 14 5.58 -10.87 -27.58
N ILE A 15 5.99 -10.43 -26.40
CA ILE A 15 5.18 -9.54 -25.55
C ILE A 15 4.98 -8.19 -26.22
N ILE A 16 6.05 -7.56 -26.72
CA ILE A 16 5.97 -6.26 -27.42
C ILE A 16 5.05 -6.36 -28.63
N SER A 17 5.22 -7.40 -29.46
CA SER A 17 4.34 -7.64 -30.62
C SER A 17 2.87 -7.85 -30.23
N ALA A 18 2.62 -8.47 -29.07
CA ALA A 18 1.28 -8.58 -28.53
C ALA A 18 0.75 -7.20 -28.13
N LEU A 19 1.51 -6.42 -27.35
CA LEU A 19 1.12 -5.08 -26.90
C LEU A 19 0.84 -4.12 -28.05
N GLN A 20 1.63 -4.17 -29.13
CA GLN A 20 1.43 -3.37 -30.35
C GLN A 20 0.12 -3.68 -31.11
N SER A 21 -0.56 -4.78 -30.79
CA SER A 21 -1.88 -5.08 -31.35
C SER A 21 -3.04 -4.49 -30.56
N LEU A 22 -2.77 -3.84 -29.42
CA LEU A 22 -3.74 -3.02 -28.72
C LEU A 22 -3.93 -1.68 -29.46
N ASP A 23 -5.10 -1.10 -29.30
CA ASP A 23 -5.40 0.22 -29.86
C ASP A 23 -4.61 1.31 -29.12
N GLU A 24 -3.68 1.95 -29.84
CA GLU A 24 -2.80 3.00 -29.32
C GLU A 24 -3.56 4.28 -28.91
N ASN A 25 -4.77 4.49 -29.42
CA ASN A 25 -5.57 5.68 -29.12
C ASN A 25 -6.55 5.46 -27.98
N LYS A 26 -6.63 4.23 -27.44
CA LYS A 26 -7.57 3.89 -26.39
C LYS A 26 -6.95 4.10 -25.01
N LEU A 27 -7.41 5.16 -24.33
CA LEU A 27 -7.10 5.37 -22.92
C LEU A 27 -7.97 4.47 -22.03
N TYR A 28 -7.33 3.77 -21.09
CA TYR A 28 -8.01 2.94 -20.10
C TYR A 28 -7.98 3.63 -18.73
N LEU A 29 -9.16 4.07 -18.27
CA LEU A 29 -9.33 4.58 -16.91
C LEU A 29 -9.75 3.49 -15.90
N ASN A 30 -9.83 2.23 -16.33
CA ASN A 30 -10.22 1.11 -15.47
C ASN A 30 -9.27 -0.07 -15.68
N TYR A 31 -8.66 -0.50 -14.58
CA TYR A 31 -7.69 -1.57 -14.54
C TYR A 31 -8.22 -2.90 -15.08
N ASP A 32 -9.47 -3.27 -14.75
CA ASP A 32 -10.07 -4.53 -15.19
C ASP A 32 -10.35 -4.54 -16.70
N LYS A 33 -10.76 -3.39 -17.28
CA LYS A 33 -10.98 -3.25 -18.72
C LYS A 33 -9.67 -3.45 -19.47
N PHE A 34 -8.59 -2.78 -19.05
CA PHE A 34 -7.27 -2.97 -19.65
C PHE A 34 -6.77 -4.41 -19.49
N SER A 35 -6.89 -4.97 -18.28
CA SER A 35 -6.50 -6.35 -17.98
C SER A 35 -7.23 -7.37 -18.85
N LYS A 36 -8.52 -7.17 -19.13
CA LYS A 36 -9.31 -8.05 -20.02
C LYS A 36 -8.81 -8.00 -21.45
N ASP A 37 -8.59 -6.79 -21.99
CA ASP A 37 -8.12 -6.61 -23.37
C ASP A 37 -6.69 -7.13 -23.55
N LEU A 38 -5.80 -6.87 -22.59
CA LEU A 38 -4.45 -7.43 -22.56
C LEU A 38 -4.48 -8.96 -22.54
N ASN A 39 -5.25 -9.58 -21.65
CA ASN A 39 -5.36 -11.04 -21.57
C ASN A 39 -5.92 -11.65 -22.86
N LYS A 40 -6.87 -10.98 -23.51
CA LYS A 40 -7.42 -11.42 -24.81
C LYS A 40 -6.32 -11.47 -25.87
N VAL A 41 -5.51 -10.42 -25.97
CA VAL A 41 -4.40 -10.32 -26.92
C VAL A 41 -3.30 -11.35 -26.63
N LEU A 42 -2.92 -11.51 -25.35
CA LEU A 42 -1.94 -12.51 -24.94
C LEU A 42 -2.41 -13.93 -25.29
N LYS A 43 -3.70 -14.24 -25.06
CA LYS A 43 -4.29 -15.54 -25.40
C LYS A 43 -4.29 -15.79 -26.91
N GLN A 44 -4.60 -14.77 -27.73
CA GLN A 44 -4.54 -14.89 -29.20
C GLN A 44 -3.11 -15.18 -29.70
N LYS A 45 -2.08 -14.68 -29.01
CA LYS A 45 -0.67 -14.94 -29.32
C LYS A 45 -0.11 -16.20 -28.62
N GLY A 46 -0.95 -16.96 -27.90
CA GLY A 46 -0.55 -18.16 -27.18
C GLY A 46 0.45 -17.90 -26.05
N LEU A 47 0.43 -16.70 -25.45
CA LEU A 47 1.33 -16.29 -24.38
C LEU A 47 0.66 -16.46 -23.02
N LYS A 48 1.33 -17.18 -22.12
CA LYS A 48 0.97 -17.26 -20.70
C LYS A 48 2.07 -16.61 -19.89
N LEU A 49 1.79 -15.44 -19.33
CA LEU A 49 2.75 -14.66 -18.55
C LEU A 49 2.60 -14.95 -17.05
N THR A 50 3.69 -14.80 -16.30
CA THR A 50 3.67 -14.86 -14.84
C THR A 50 3.11 -13.56 -14.26
N LYS A 51 2.65 -13.59 -13.00
CA LYS A 51 2.17 -12.39 -12.30
C LYS A 51 3.22 -11.27 -12.30
N GLY A 52 4.49 -11.60 -12.09
CA GLY A 52 5.58 -10.61 -12.06
C GLY A 52 5.77 -9.88 -13.39
N VAL A 53 5.68 -10.58 -14.52
CA VAL A 53 5.79 -9.95 -15.86
C VAL A 53 4.57 -9.08 -16.14
N LEU A 54 3.36 -9.56 -15.79
CA LEU A 54 2.15 -8.75 -15.89
C LEU A 54 2.27 -7.46 -15.08
N THR A 55 2.70 -7.54 -13.81
CA THR A 55 2.95 -6.37 -12.96
C THR A 55 3.94 -5.41 -13.61
N ALA A 56 5.05 -5.91 -14.18
CA ALA A 56 6.02 -5.06 -14.87
C ALA A 56 5.43 -4.34 -16.09
N ILE A 57 4.56 -5.00 -16.86
CA ILE A 57 3.85 -4.36 -17.99
C ILE A 57 2.92 -3.25 -17.48
N PHE A 58 2.12 -3.51 -16.44
CA PHE A 58 1.23 -2.50 -15.87
C PHE A 58 2.01 -1.30 -15.33
N THR A 59 3.14 -1.52 -14.65
CA THR A 59 4.00 -0.44 -14.15
C THR A 59 4.67 0.35 -15.27
N ALA A 60 4.99 -0.30 -16.40
CA ALA A 60 5.64 0.37 -17.53
C ALA A 60 4.67 1.17 -18.42
N LEU A 61 3.41 0.74 -18.52
CA LEU A 61 2.40 1.34 -19.39
C LEU A 61 1.40 2.23 -18.66
N GLY A 62 1.28 2.08 -17.34
CA GLY A 62 0.33 2.81 -16.52
C GLY A 62 0.97 3.98 -15.79
N GLU A 63 0.16 4.99 -15.53
CA GLU A 63 0.48 6.11 -14.66
C GLU A 63 -0.67 6.36 -13.68
N VAL A 64 -0.41 7.14 -12.64
CA VAL A 64 -1.43 7.54 -11.68
C VAL A 64 -2.28 8.65 -12.31
N ASP A 65 -3.59 8.44 -12.38
CA ASP A 65 -4.56 9.40 -12.93
C ASP A 65 -5.73 9.56 -11.94
N GLU A 66 -5.98 10.79 -11.50
CA GLU A 66 -7.05 11.14 -10.55
C GLU A 66 -8.47 10.86 -11.09
N LYS A 67 -8.62 10.78 -12.42
CA LYS A 67 -9.89 10.48 -13.09
C LYS A 67 -10.09 8.98 -13.31
N ALA A 68 -9.08 8.16 -13.02
CA ALA A 68 -9.20 6.72 -13.13
C ALA A 68 -10.14 6.15 -12.06
N GLU A 69 -10.78 5.03 -12.40
CA GLU A 69 -11.58 4.26 -11.45
C GLU A 69 -10.66 3.62 -10.39
N ILE A 70 -11.09 3.66 -9.13
CA ILE A 70 -10.36 3.07 -8.00
C ILE A 70 -10.09 1.58 -8.26
N CYS A 71 -8.81 1.19 -8.24
CA CYS A 71 -8.40 -0.21 -8.26
C CYS A 71 -8.90 -0.91 -6.99
N ARG A 72 -9.49 -2.10 -7.15
CA ARG A 72 -10.06 -2.87 -6.05
C ARG A 72 -9.45 -4.26 -5.99
N ASP A 73 -9.27 -4.75 -4.77
CA ASP A 73 -8.84 -6.12 -4.52
C ASP A 73 -9.95 -7.12 -4.88
N SER A 74 -9.61 -8.42 -4.80
CA SER A 74 -10.57 -9.51 -5.04
C SER A 74 -11.81 -9.53 -4.13
N LYS A 75 -11.79 -8.76 -3.03
CA LYS A 75 -12.89 -8.62 -2.06
C LYS A 75 -13.71 -7.35 -2.30
N GLY A 76 -13.33 -6.53 -3.29
CA GLY A 76 -13.99 -5.26 -3.62
C GLY A 76 -13.50 -4.06 -2.81
N ASN A 77 -12.49 -4.23 -1.95
CA ASN A 77 -11.91 -3.12 -1.19
C ASN A 77 -10.98 -2.30 -2.08
N PRO A 78 -10.93 -0.97 -1.95
CA PRO A 78 -9.90 -0.15 -2.59
C PRO A 78 -8.49 -0.68 -2.27
N GLU A 79 -7.65 -0.78 -3.29
CA GLU A 79 -6.25 -1.12 -3.08
C GLU A 79 -5.48 0.09 -2.52
N PRO A 80 -4.64 -0.10 -1.47
CA PRO A 80 -3.86 0.99 -0.90
C PRO A 80 -2.73 1.41 -1.85
N ASP A 81 -2.65 2.70 -2.16
CA ASP A 81 -1.45 3.26 -2.78
C ASP A 81 -0.32 3.31 -1.74
N SER A 82 0.78 2.60 -2.01
CA SER A 82 1.93 2.58 -1.12
C SER A 82 2.65 3.92 -1.02
N ASN A 83 2.55 4.77 -2.06
CA ASN A 83 3.22 6.07 -2.11
C ASN A 83 2.50 7.13 -1.28
N LEU A 84 1.21 6.92 -0.98
CA LEU A 84 0.38 7.85 -0.20
C LEU A 84 0.23 7.42 1.27
N ARG A 85 0.96 6.38 1.70
CA ARG A 85 0.90 5.92 3.10
C ARG A 85 1.54 6.96 4.01
N ASN A 86 0.80 7.36 5.05
CA ASN A 86 1.31 8.20 6.12
C ASN A 86 1.11 7.53 7.49
N THR A 87 1.85 7.98 8.50
CA THR A 87 1.71 7.53 9.89
C THR A 87 1.41 8.73 10.77
N GLU A 88 0.29 8.67 11.49
CA GLU A 88 -0.07 9.65 12.50
C GLU A 88 0.35 9.17 13.88
N ILE A 89 0.91 10.09 14.69
CA ILE A 89 1.21 9.84 16.09
C ILE A 89 0.00 10.29 16.92
N VAL A 90 -0.84 9.33 17.30
CA VAL A 90 -2.03 9.57 18.10
C VAL A 90 -1.70 9.32 19.58
N PRO A 91 -1.89 10.30 20.48
CA PRO A 91 -1.73 10.09 21.91
C PRO A 91 -2.65 8.98 22.43
N LEU A 92 -2.27 8.31 23.52
CA LEU A 92 -3.18 7.39 24.20
C LEU A 92 -4.34 8.16 24.86
N PRO A 93 -5.54 7.55 24.94
CA PRO A 93 -6.65 8.12 25.70
C PRO A 93 -6.24 8.40 27.15
N SER A 94 -6.62 9.56 27.69
CA SER A 94 -6.24 9.96 29.06
C SER A 94 -6.84 9.06 30.15
N ASP A 95 -7.93 8.37 29.84
CA ASP A 95 -8.68 7.47 30.71
C ASP A 95 -8.35 5.99 30.49
N ILE A 96 -7.32 5.68 29.68
CA ILE A 96 -6.90 4.30 29.44
C ILE A 96 -6.43 3.63 30.74
N SER A 97 -6.95 2.43 31.02
CA SER A 97 -6.53 1.65 32.19
C SER A 97 -5.11 1.11 32.00
N LEU A 98 -4.30 1.21 33.07
CA LEU A 98 -2.98 0.61 33.14
C LEU A 98 -3.01 -0.64 34.06
N PRO A 99 -2.20 -1.68 33.78
CA PRO A 99 -1.24 -1.78 32.67
C PRO A 99 -1.92 -1.97 31.31
N LEU A 100 -1.26 -1.52 30.24
CA LEU A 100 -1.74 -1.76 28.88
C LEU A 100 -1.73 -3.28 28.58
N PRO A 101 -2.70 -3.81 27.82
CA PRO A 101 -2.72 -5.21 27.40
C PRO A 101 -1.69 -5.43 26.28
N LEU A 102 -0.42 -5.46 26.67
CA LEU A 102 0.74 -5.63 25.78
C LEU A 102 1.67 -6.70 26.34
N ASP A 103 2.05 -7.62 25.46
CA ASP A 103 3.09 -8.60 25.77
C ASP A 103 4.49 -8.00 25.56
N TYR A 104 5.39 -8.20 26.53
CA TYR A 104 6.81 -7.87 26.39
C TYR A 104 7.51 -8.94 25.56
N VAL A 105 7.40 -8.82 24.24
CA VAL A 105 8.08 -9.71 23.30
C VAL A 105 9.43 -9.15 22.87
N LYS A 106 10.36 -10.04 22.53
CA LYS A 106 11.71 -9.67 22.06
C LYS A 106 11.69 -8.96 20.70
N ASP A 107 10.78 -9.37 19.82
CA ASP A 107 10.62 -8.79 18.49
C ASP A 107 9.23 -8.16 18.36
N ALA A 108 9.16 -6.88 17.98
CA ALA A 108 7.89 -6.14 17.87
C ALA A 108 6.87 -6.75 16.87
N LYS A 109 7.33 -7.57 15.93
CA LYS A 109 6.47 -8.31 14.98
C LYS A 109 5.63 -9.40 15.67
N ASP A 110 6.10 -9.90 16.81
CA ASP A 110 5.47 -10.97 17.56
C ASP A 110 4.53 -10.43 18.64
N ALA A 111 4.49 -9.11 18.82
CA ALA A 111 3.64 -8.46 19.81
C ALA A 111 2.18 -8.66 19.40
N ASN A 112 1.37 -9.21 20.30
CA ASN A 112 -0.07 -9.17 20.15
C ASN A 112 -0.55 -7.80 20.64
N VAL A 113 -1.09 -7.01 19.73
CA VAL A 113 -1.67 -5.69 20.03
C VAL A 113 -3.18 -5.66 19.81
N ASP A 114 -3.82 -6.80 19.52
CA ASP A 114 -5.22 -6.83 19.08
C ASP A 114 -6.18 -6.35 20.18
N GLU A 115 -5.90 -6.71 21.44
CA GLU A 115 -6.68 -6.24 22.60
C GLU A 115 -6.53 -4.73 22.79
N LEU A 116 -5.29 -4.22 22.75
CA LEU A 116 -5.04 -2.78 22.83
C LEU A 116 -5.70 -2.03 21.67
N VAL A 117 -5.56 -2.52 20.44
CA VAL A 117 -6.18 -1.94 19.25
C VAL A 117 -7.70 -1.87 19.46
N SER A 118 -8.31 -2.90 20.02
CA SER A 118 -9.74 -2.91 20.33
C SER A 118 -10.14 -1.82 21.33
N LEU A 119 -9.31 -1.55 22.35
CA LEU A 119 -9.52 -0.48 23.32
C LEU A 119 -9.37 0.92 22.71
N VAL A 120 -8.34 1.14 21.88
CA VAL A 120 -8.02 2.48 21.35
C VAL A 120 -8.68 2.79 20.00
N LYS A 121 -9.30 1.81 19.34
CA LYS A 121 -9.87 1.96 17.99
C LYS A 121 -10.79 3.17 17.86
N GLY A 122 -11.71 3.35 18.81
CA GLY A 122 -12.62 4.50 18.82
C GLY A 122 -11.90 5.84 18.93
N HIS A 123 -10.86 5.90 19.77
CA HIS A 123 -10.03 7.09 19.93
C HIS A 123 -9.25 7.43 18.64
N CYS A 124 -8.64 6.42 18.00
CA CYS A 124 -7.93 6.62 16.73
C CYS A 124 -8.87 7.09 15.61
N LEU A 125 -10.09 6.53 15.53
CA LEU A 125 -11.09 6.96 14.55
C LEU A 125 -11.55 8.40 14.80
N ALA A 126 -11.81 8.78 16.06
CA ALA A 126 -12.19 10.15 16.40
C ALA A 126 -11.09 11.17 16.07
N TYR A 127 -9.82 10.83 16.32
CA TYR A 127 -8.68 11.65 15.90
C TYR A 127 -8.62 11.75 14.37
N PHE A 128 -8.76 10.62 13.67
CA PHE A 128 -8.70 10.57 12.21
C PHE A 128 -9.80 11.41 11.54
N GLU A 129 -11.02 11.32 12.04
CA GLU A 129 -12.15 12.13 11.55
C GLU A 129 -11.92 13.64 11.75
N LYS A 130 -11.31 14.02 12.87
CA LYS A 130 -11.10 15.42 13.23
C LYS A 130 -9.88 16.05 12.54
N GLU A 131 -8.77 15.32 12.49
CA GLU A 131 -7.47 15.88 12.10
C GLU A 131 -7.02 15.43 10.70
N VAL A 132 -7.51 14.29 10.19
CA VAL A 132 -7.03 13.73 8.90
C VAL A 132 -8.05 13.90 7.78
N LEU A 133 -9.31 13.48 7.98
CA LEU A 133 -10.35 13.54 6.94
C LEU A 133 -10.60 14.94 6.34
N PRO A 134 -10.46 16.07 7.07
CA PRO A 134 -10.58 17.40 6.46
C PRO A 134 -9.50 17.69 5.41
N HIS A 135 -8.37 16.98 5.45
CA HIS A 135 -7.25 17.17 4.54
C HIS A 135 -7.13 16.03 3.52
N VAL A 136 -7.53 14.80 3.89
CA VAL A 136 -7.46 13.59 3.06
C VAL A 136 -8.81 12.86 3.10
N PRO A 137 -9.81 13.32 2.32
CA PRO A 137 -11.21 12.83 2.43
C PRO A 137 -11.40 11.35 2.05
N ASP A 138 -10.50 10.82 1.22
CA ASP A 138 -10.47 9.44 0.75
C ASP A 138 -9.62 8.52 1.64
N GLY A 139 -8.97 9.06 2.66
CA GLY A 139 -8.10 8.31 3.56
C GLY A 139 -8.85 7.30 4.42
N TRP A 140 -8.16 6.23 4.81
CA TRP A 140 -8.65 5.27 5.79
C TRP A 140 -7.52 4.74 6.68
N ILE A 141 -7.90 4.23 7.86
CA ILE A 141 -6.96 3.56 8.77
C ILE A 141 -6.98 2.05 8.49
N ASP A 142 -5.81 1.48 8.25
CA ASP A 142 -5.61 0.03 8.18
C ASP A 142 -5.37 -0.53 9.58
N PHE A 143 -6.39 -1.22 10.13
CA PHE A 143 -6.31 -1.90 11.43
C PHE A 143 -5.82 -3.35 11.35
N SER A 144 -5.28 -3.78 10.19
CA SER A 144 -4.69 -5.13 10.09
C SER A 144 -3.45 -5.29 10.98
N LYS A 145 -3.14 -6.55 11.32
CA LYS A 145 -2.03 -6.87 12.22
C LYS A 145 -0.72 -6.21 11.76
N GLY A 146 -0.06 -5.51 12.69
CA GLY A 146 1.23 -4.85 12.47
C GLY A 146 1.17 -3.46 11.83
N LYS A 147 -0.03 -2.94 11.56
CA LYS A 147 -0.23 -1.57 11.04
C LYS A 147 -0.32 -0.54 12.15
N ILE A 148 -1.03 -0.88 13.22
CA ILE A 148 -1.04 -0.10 14.45
C ILE A 148 0.16 -0.53 15.30
N LYS A 149 0.93 0.46 15.75
CA LYS A 149 2.11 0.25 16.59
C LYS A 149 1.99 1.13 17.82
N VAL A 150 2.47 0.59 18.95
CA VAL A 150 2.61 1.36 20.18
C VAL A 150 4.05 1.80 20.29
N GLY A 151 4.24 3.08 20.53
CA GLY A 151 5.53 3.66 20.81
C GLY A 151 5.44 4.61 22.00
N TYR A 152 6.59 4.94 22.55
CA TYR A 152 6.73 6.02 23.51
C TYR A 152 7.84 6.93 23.02
N GLU A 153 7.64 8.24 23.13
CA GLU A 153 8.68 9.22 22.87
C GLU A 153 9.26 9.66 24.21
N ILE A 154 10.59 9.57 24.35
CA ILE A 154 11.32 10.15 25.48
C ILE A 154 12.02 11.39 24.94
N PRO A 155 11.50 12.61 25.16
CA PRO A 155 12.11 13.81 24.63
C PRO A 155 13.33 14.19 25.47
N LEU A 156 14.46 13.51 25.23
CA LEU A 156 15.69 13.66 25.99
C LEU A 156 16.16 15.12 26.01
N ASN A 157 16.13 15.81 24.87
CA ASN A 157 16.56 17.22 24.80
C ASN A 157 15.67 18.13 25.65
N ARG A 158 14.36 17.87 25.71
CA ARG A 158 13.44 18.69 26.52
C ARG A 158 13.72 18.57 28.01
N HIS A 159 14.16 17.40 28.47
CA HIS A 159 14.32 17.12 29.89
C HIS A 159 15.78 17.19 30.38
N PHE A 160 16.75 16.93 29.51
CA PHE A 160 18.15 16.75 29.89
C PHE A 160 19.11 17.74 29.23
N TYR A 161 18.65 18.53 28.25
CA TYR A 161 19.50 19.54 27.61
C TYR A 161 19.09 20.96 28.05
N VAL A 162 20.04 21.67 28.65
CA VAL A 162 19.95 23.11 28.89
C VAL A 162 20.92 23.78 27.92
N TYR A 163 20.39 24.56 26.98
CA TYR A 163 21.21 25.29 26.01
C TYR A 163 22.15 26.26 26.74
N GLN A 164 23.44 26.22 26.42
CA GLN A 164 24.43 27.20 26.84
C GLN A 164 24.98 27.92 25.60
N PRO A 165 24.83 29.26 25.51
CA PRO A 165 25.43 30.03 24.42
C PRO A 165 26.97 30.02 24.52
N PRO A 166 27.69 30.09 23.38
CA PRO A 166 29.15 30.11 23.33
C PRO A 166 29.77 31.41 23.85
#